data_AF-A0A5B2UR85-F1
#
_entry.id   AF-A0A5B2UR85-F1
#
_cell.length_a   1.000
_cell.length_b   1.000
_cell.length_c   1.000
_cell.angle_alpha   90.00
_cell.angle_beta   90.00
_cell.angle_gamma   90.00
#
_symmetry.space_group_name_H-M   'P 1'
#
loop_
_entity.id
_entity.type
_entity.pdbx_description
1 polymer ?
#
loop_
_entity_poly.entity_id
_entity_poly.type
_entity_poly.pdbx_seq_one_letter_code
_entity_poly.pdbx_strand_id
1 'polypeptide(L)'
;MGLLRVASAMSLCALAFAVQAEQLPIEVLSAVVKDQKIADAEVLLQRNGAQNVVGRTNAQGQVTLTSEAADGADNLLIIKKPGYSNLVVKCPCKGMTYAISPVMENLDGLRVVLTWGQTPSDLDSHMIFPGNNIYFNSKTGTDAELDVDDTDSYGPETITLQKKHYGESYVYAVHDFSNRTNTGSTALSESQAKVFVYMGQSLVRTYYVPTNRTGNLWTVFRMTGSGDFQDINTFTGVLVEAKDVLNEVKPLLNDSVAVDAVVVSSAVQGDAKKLNLKGEAAYQAGNLDQAIDYFRQAIELDNSFGKAYGNLGLAYQKAGNTAESIWANRKAIALASGPTAATVRAGSYYNIARIYEAAGQFADALRHYQLAKEQKANPVYDKAIERVQNR
;
A
#
# COMPACT_ATOMS: atom_id res chain seq x y z
N MET A 1 -70.85 45.54 18.35
CA MET A 1 -69.62 45.38 17.55
C MET A 1 -68.91 44.13 18.03
N GLY A 2 -69.18 42.99 17.38
CA GLY A 2 -68.50 41.72 17.68
C GLY A 2 -67.31 41.55 16.75
N LEU A 3 -66.11 41.35 17.32
CA LEU A 3 -64.90 41.04 16.57
C LEU A 3 -64.66 39.52 16.63
N LEU A 4 -64.84 38.87 15.49
CA LEU A 4 -64.44 37.48 15.22
C LEU A 4 -62.90 37.38 15.26
N ARG A 5 -62.35 36.46 16.05
CA ARG A 5 -60.96 36.01 15.92
C ARG A 5 -60.91 34.86 14.91
N VAL A 6 -60.20 35.06 13.80
CA VAL A 6 -59.82 34.00 12.86
C VAL A 6 -58.48 33.43 13.33
N ALA A 7 -58.47 32.14 13.69
CA ALA A 7 -57.24 31.39 13.96
C ALA A 7 -56.84 30.65 12.68
N SER A 8 -55.74 31.06 12.04
CA SER A 8 -55.11 30.29 10.96
C SER A 8 -54.22 29.22 11.55
N ALA A 9 -54.58 27.96 11.37
CA ALA A 9 -53.72 26.82 11.65
C ALA A 9 -52.68 26.68 10.53
N MET A 10 -51.42 26.93 10.84
CA MET A 10 -50.30 26.71 9.91
C MET A 10 -49.86 25.24 10.07
N SER A 11 -50.21 24.39 9.10
CA SER A 11 -49.78 22.99 9.07
C SER A 11 -48.32 22.91 8.64
N LEU A 12 -47.42 22.59 9.58
CA LEU A 12 -46.03 22.32 9.30
C LEU A 12 -45.92 20.95 8.60
N CYS A 13 -45.77 20.95 7.28
CA CYS A 13 -45.51 19.73 6.52
C CYS A 13 -44.03 19.38 6.67
N ALA A 14 -43.70 18.46 7.58
CA ALA A 14 -42.36 17.90 7.67
C ALA A 14 -42.14 16.94 6.49
N LEU A 15 -41.40 17.40 5.48
CA LEU A 15 -40.88 16.54 4.42
C LEU A 15 -39.85 15.58 5.02
N ALA A 16 -40.27 14.36 5.34
CA ALA A 16 -39.36 13.26 5.61
C ALA A 16 -38.71 12.87 4.27
N PHE A 17 -37.46 13.28 4.06
CA PHE A 17 -36.65 12.74 2.96
C PHE A 17 -36.40 11.26 3.27
N ALA A 18 -37.03 10.36 2.51
CA ALA A 18 -36.68 8.95 2.56
C ALA A 18 -35.24 8.80 2.05
N VAL A 19 -34.33 8.38 2.92
CA VAL A 19 -32.96 8.07 2.54
C VAL A 19 -33.02 6.85 1.62
N GLN A 20 -32.77 7.04 0.33
CA GLN A 20 -32.78 5.95 -0.63
C GLN A 20 -31.50 5.11 -0.49
N ALA A 21 -31.67 3.80 -0.45
CA ALA A 21 -30.56 2.87 -0.49
C ALA A 21 -29.86 2.94 -1.85
N GLU A 22 -28.55 3.15 -1.85
CA GLU A 22 -27.70 3.13 -3.02
C GLU A 22 -27.16 1.72 -3.25
N GLN A 23 -27.11 1.29 -4.52
CA GLN A 23 -26.46 0.06 -4.93
C GLN A 23 -25.01 0.34 -5.32
N LEU A 24 -24.10 -0.46 -4.78
CA LEU A 24 -22.69 -0.46 -5.08
C LEU A 24 -22.31 -1.82 -5.69
N PRO A 25 -22.35 -1.96 -7.03
CA PRO A 25 -21.83 -3.13 -7.70
C PRO A 25 -20.30 -3.14 -7.59
N ILE A 26 -19.74 -4.28 -7.20
CA ILE A 26 -18.31 -4.53 -7.08
C ILE A 26 -17.96 -5.78 -7.87
N GLU A 27 -16.91 -5.68 -8.68
CA GLU A 27 -16.29 -6.82 -9.35
C GLU A 27 -14.91 -7.08 -8.73
N VAL A 28 -14.62 -8.35 -8.47
CA VAL A 28 -13.37 -8.82 -7.87
C VAL A 28 -12.65 -9.78 -8.81
N LEU A 29 -11.46 -9.38 -9.23
CA LEU A 29 -10.57 -10.13 -10.12
C LEU A 29 -9.32 -10.67 -9.41
N SER A 30 -8.65 -11.59 -10.06
CA SER A 30 -7.29 -11.99 -9.71
C SER A 30 -6.33 -10.87 -10.09
N ALA A 31 -5.40 -10.53 -9.19
CA ALA A 31 -4.33 -9.61 -9.54
C ALA A 31 -3.24 -10.24 -10.42
N VAL A 32 -3.22 -11.56 -10.60
CA VAL A 32 -2.09 -12.25 -11.29
C VAL A 32 -2.51 -13.08 -12.49
N VAL A 33 -3.81 -13.14 -12.79
CA VAL A 33 -4.33 -13.84 -13.97
C VAL A 33 -5.38 -12.95 -14.61
N LYS A 34 -5.11 -12.50 -15.84
CA LYS A 34 -6.00 -11.62 -16.60
C LYS A 34 -7.41 -12.19 -16.65
N ASP A 35 -8.41 -11.34 -16.39
CA ASP A 35 -9.85 -11.63 -16.40
C ASP A 35 -10.35 -12.74 -15.46
N GLN A 36 -9.49 -13.34 -14.65
CA GLN A 36 -9.91 -14.40 -13.72
C GLN A 36 -10.79 -13.82 -12.62
N LYS A 37 -12.07 -14.18 -12.65
CA LYS A 37 -13.05 -13.80 -11.64
C LYS A 37 -12.81 -14.53 -10.32
N ILE A 38 -12.96 -13.83 -9.19
CA ILE A 38 -12.80 -14.44 -7.86
C ILE A 38 -14.17 -14.67 -7.22
N ALA A 39 -14.58 -15.93 -7.17
CA ALA A 39 -15.80 -16.36 -6.50
C ALA A 39 -15.63 -16.51 -4.97
N ASP A 40 -16.72 -16.34 -4.24
CA ASP A 40 -16.80 -16.47 -2.78
C ASP A 40 -15.77 -15.61 -2.02
N ALA A 41 -15.40 -14.44 -2.56
CA ALA A 41 -14.71 -13.40 -1.82
C ALA A 41 -15.73 -12.66 -0.95
N GLU A 42 -15.40 -12.48 0.32
CA GLU A 42 -16.21 -11.69 1.24
C GLU A 42 -15.89 -10.21 1.03
N VAL A 43 -16.91 -9.42 0.71
CA VAL A 43 -16.80 -7.99 0.46
C VAL A 43 -17.58 -7.27 1.54
N LEU A 44 -16.89 -6.44 2.32
CA LEU A 44 -17.45 -5.68 3.42
C LEU A 44 -17.35 -4.20 3.10
N LEU A 45 -18.45 -3.48 3.29
CA LEU A 45 -18.48 -2.02 3.31
C LEU A 45 -18.65 -1.57 4.77
N GLN A 46 -17.58 -0.99 5.31
CA GLN A 46 -17.55 -0.42 6.65
C GLN A 46 -17.78 1.09 6.59
N ARG A 47 -18.65 1.57 7.49
CA ARG A 47 -19.03 2.98 7.58
C ARG A 47 -18.93 3.45 9.03
N ASN A 48 -18.46 4.67 9.23
CA ASN A 48 -18.38 5.24 10.58
C ASN A 48 -19.77 5.41 11.20
N GLY A 49 -20.00 4.81 12.37
CA GLY A 49 -21.26 4.91 13.11
C GLY A 49 -22.43 4.12 12.51
N ALA A 50 -22.20 3.27 11.51
CA ALA A 50 -23.23 2.46 10.86
C ALA A 50 -22.87 0.98 10.87
N GLN A 51 -23.88 0.13 10.63
CA GLN A 51 -23.68 -1.31 10.47
C GLN A 51 -22.89 -1.61 9.20
N ASN A 52 -21.98 -2.57 9.30
CA ASN A 52 -21.23 -3.08 8.14
C ASN A 52 -22.20 -3.79 7.19
N VAL A 53 -22.07 -3.51 5.90
CA VAL A 53 -22.77 -4.26 4.85
C VAL A 53 -21.81 -5.31 4.32
N VAL A 54 -22.26 -6.56 4.25
CA VAL A 54 -21.43 -7.70 3.83
C VAL A 54 -22.11 -8.43 2.70
N GLY A 55 -21.35 -8.80 1.68
CA GLY A 55 -21.78 -9.66 0.59
C GLY A 55 -20.68 -10.62 0.19
N ARG A 56 -21.01 -11.57 -0.69
CA ARG A 56 -20.05 -12.48 -1.29
C ARG A 56 -20.15 -12.44 -2.79
N THR A 57 -19.01 -12.53 -3.46
CA THR A 57 -18.97 -12.59 -4.92
C THR A 57 -19.54 -13.91 -5.43
N ASN A 58 -20.31 -13.84 -6.50
CA ASN A 58 -20.81 -15.01 -7.24
C ASN A 58 -19.69 -15.65 -8.09
N ALA A 59 -20.04 -16.66 -8.90
CA ALA A 59 -19.10 -17.34 -9.81
C ALA A 59 -18.46 -16.41 -10.86
N GLN A 60 -19.08 -15.25 -11.13
CA GLN A 60 -18.59 -14.21 -12.03
C GLN A 60 -17.76 -13.14 -11.29
N GLY A 61 -17.44 -13.34 -10.01
CA GLY A 61 -16.65 -12.39 -9.23
C GLY A 61 -17.41 -11.13 -8.82
N GLN A 62 -18.74 -11.14 -8.91
CA GLN A 62 -19.57 -9.95 -8.75
C GLN A 62 -20.40 -10.01 -7.46
N VAL A 63 -20.56 -8.86 -6.82
CA VAL A 63 -21.47 -8.65 -5.69
C VAL A 63 -22.07 -7.26 -5.77
N THR A 64 -23.32 -7.09 -5.33
CA THR A 64 -23.93 -5.77 -5.18
C THR A 64 -24.23 -5.53 -3.71
N LEU A 65 -23.52 -4.56 -3.12
CA LEU A 65 -23.80 -4.12 -1.76
C LEU A 65 -24.86 -3.03 -1.82
N THR A 66 -25.82 -3.05 -0.90
CA THR A 66 -26.89 -2.05 -0.83
C THR A 66 -26.82 -1.33 0.50
N SER A 67 -26.64 -0.02 0.47
CA SER A 67 -26.46 0.80 1.66
C SER A 67 -26.86 2.25 1.37
N GLU A 68 -27.28 2.98 2.40
CA GLU A 68 -27.33 4.44 2.32
C GLU A 68 -25.92 5.00 2.08
N ALA A 69 -25.77 5.90 1.12
CA ALA A 69 -24.48 6.50 0.75
C ALA A 69 -23.35 5.46 0.61
N ALA A 70 -23.60 4.40 -0.16
CA ALA A 70 -22.71 3.25 -0.27
C ALA A 70 -21.30 3.67 -0.77
N ASP A 71 -21.22 4.73 -1.57
CA ASP A 71 -19.99 5.20 -2.19
C ASP A 71 -19.31 6.41 -1.50
N GLY A 72 -19.68 6.71 -0.25
CA GLY A 72 -19.12 7.83 0.51
C GLY A 72 -17.61 7.73 0.71
N ALA A 73 -16.89 8.86 0.62
CA ALA A 73 -15.42 8.90 0.67
C ALA A 73 -14.80 8.43 2.01
N ASP A 74 -15.56 8.48 3.09
CA ASP A 74 -15.15 7.98 4.41
C ASP A 74 -15.42 6.48 4.60
N ASN A 75 -16.08 5.84 3.62
CA ASN A 75 -16.37 4.41 3.67
C ASN A 75 -15.12 3.60 3.32
N LEU A 76 -14.99 2.44 3.96
CA LEU A 76 -13.95 1.46 3.66
C LEU A 76 -14.57 0.24 3.00
N LEU A 77 -14.07 -0.11 1.82
CA LEU A 77 -14.30 -1.39 1.19
C LEU A 77 -13.18 -2.36 1.59
N ILE A 78 -13.56 -3.53 2.09
CA ILE A 78 -12.64 -4.57 2.53
C ILE A 78 -12.99 -5.85 1.76
N ILE A 79 -12.01 -6.44 1.08
CA ILE A 79 -12.17 -7.71 0.36
C ILE A 79 -11.29 -8.77 1.01
N LYS A 80 -11.89 -9.90 1.37
CA LYS A 80 -11.23 -11.03 2.03
C LYS A 80 -11.49 -12.32 1.27
N LYS A 81 -10.43 -13.11 1.07
CA LYS A 81 -10.51 -14.46 0.52
C LYS A 81 -9.34 -15.28 1.10
N PRO A 82 -9.57 -16.47 1.68
CA PRO A 82 -8.48 -17.34 2.12
C PRO A 82 -7.50 -17.62 0.98
N GLY A 83 -6.19 -17.52 1.26
CA GLY A 83 -5.13 -17.64 0.26
C GLY A 83 -4.79 -16.33 -0.46
N TYR A 84 -5.51 -15.23 -0.17
CA TYR A 84 -5.26 -13.92 -0.74
C TYR A 84 -4.98 -12.89 0.36
N SER A 85 -4.18 -11.89 0.03
CA SER A 85 -3.94 -10.71 0.85
C SER A 85 -5.23 -9.90 0.94
N ASN A 86 -5.57 -9.46 2.15
CA ASN A 86 -6.75 -8.62 2.36
C ASN A 86 -6.56 -7.28 1.64
N LEU A 87 -7.57 -6.88 0.85
CA LEU A 87 -7.64 -5.54 0.28
C LEU A 87 -8.47 -4.65 1.21
N VAL A 88 -7.95 -3.45 1.50
CA VAL A 88 -8.67 -2.42 2.25
C VAL A 88 -8.49 -1.11 1.48
N VAL A 89 -9.59 -0.44 1.14
CA VAL A 89 -9.56 0.76 0.31
C VAL A 89 -10.64 1.74 0.71
N LYS A 90 -10.34 3.04 0.66
CA LYS A 90 -11.34 4.10 0.82
C LYS A 90 -12.10 4.30 -0.49
N CYS A 91 -13.41 4.47 -0.37
CA CYS A 91 -14.23 4.88 -1.51
C CYS A 91 -13.94 6.35 -1.89
N PRO A 92 -14.32 6.83 -3.10
CA PRO A 92 -15.26 6.22 -4.05
C PRO A 92 -14.75 4.91 -4.66
N CYS A 93 -15.66 3.95 -4.70
CA CYS A 93 -15.53 2.58 -5.15
C CYS A 93 -16.44 2.26 -6.35
N LYS A 94 -17.44 3.08 -6.62
CA LYS A 94 -18.39 2.89 -7.72
C LYS A 94 -17.68 3.04 -9.07
N GLY A 95 -17.97 2.10 -9.98
CA GLY A 95 -17.36 2.08 -11.31
C GLY A 95 -15.88 1.65 -11.31
N MET A 96 -15.39 1.14 -10.19
CA MET A 96 -14.05 0.55 -10.07
C MET A 96 -14.13 -0.98 -10.14
N THR A 97 -13.12 -1.57 -10.76
CA THR A 97 -12.82 -3.01 -10.63
C THR A 97 -11.70 -3.18 -9.63
N TYR A 98 -11.81 -4.15 -8.73
CA TYR A 98 -10.78 -4.45 -7.74
C TYR A 98 -10.15 -5.80 -8.00
N ALA A 99 -8.84 -5.89 -7.79
CA ALA A 99 -8.12 -7.14 -7.91
C ALA A 99 -7.41 -7.48 -6.61
N ILE A 100 -7.52 -8.74 -6.18
CA ILE A 100 -6.87 -9.23 -4.96
C ILE A 100 -5.66 -10.09 -5.29
N SER A 101 -4.57 -9.83 -4.56
CA SER A 101 -3.31 -10.55 -4.66
C SER A 101 -3.39 -11.87 -3.92
N PRO A 102 -3.00 -13.02 -4.50
CA PRO A 102 -2.64 -14.20 -3.72
C PRO A 102 -1.56 -13.83 -2.69
N VAL A 103 -1.53 -14.54 -1.56
CA VAL A 103 -0.45 -14.36 -0.57
C VAL A 103 0.90 -14.65 -1.23
N MET A 104 1.87 -13.77 -0.99
CA MET A 104 3.23 -13.93 -1.50
C MET A 104 4.07 -14.70 -0.49
N GLU A 105 4.82 -15.70 -0.97
CA GLU A 105 5.70 -16.51 -0.12
C GLU A 105 7.13 -15.96 -0.03
N ASN A 106 7.53 -15.10 -0.98
CA ASN A 106 8.85 -14.50 -1.02
C ASN A 106 9.04 -13.46 0.10
N LEU A 107 10.12 -13.59 0.86
CA LEU A 107 10.48 -12.67 1.95
C LEU A 107 10.68 -11.22 1.51
N ASP A 108 11.13 -11.04 0.28
CA ASP A 108 11.55 -9.76 -0.28
C ASP A 108 10.87 -9.46 -1.62
N GLY A 109 9.72 -10.10 -1.83
CA GLY A 109 8.87 -9.87 -2.99
C GLY A 109 7.92 -8.69 -2.76
N LEU A 110 7.50 -8.08 -3.85
CA LEU A 110 6.57 -6.96 -3.90
C LEU A 110 5.56 -7.21 -5.01
N ARG A 111 4.27 -6.98 -4.77
CA ARG A 111 3.28 -6.91 -5.83
C ARG A 111 2.61 -5.56 -5.83
N VAL A 112 2.57 -4.91 -7.00
CA VAL A 112 1.95 -3.62 -7.20
C VAL A 112 0.77 -3.80 -8.15
N VAL A 113 -0.42 -3.43 -7.68
CA VAL A 113 -1.68 -3.57 -8.42
C VAL A 113 -2.24 -2.18 -8.66
N LEU A 114 -2.35 -1.78 -9.92
CA LEU A 114 -3.01 -0.58 -10.37
C LEU A 114 -4.43 -0.91 -10.81
N THR A 115 -5.40 -0.12 -10.35
CA THR A 115 -6.80 -0.16 -10.82
C THR A 115 -7.28 1.25 -11.07
N TRP A 116 -8.10 1.49 -12.08
CA TRP A 116 -8.66 2.81 -12.37
C TRP A 116 -10.14 2.71 -12.78
N GLY A 117 -10.77 3.87 -12.91
CA GLY A 117 -12.14 3.99 -13.40
C GLY A 117 -12.19 4.02 -14.93
N GLN A 118 -13.38 4.23 -15.48
CA GLN A 118 -13.63 4.16 -16.92
C GLN A 118 -12.80 5.11 -17.82
N THR A 119 -12.22 6.17 -17.27
CA THR A 119 -11.52 7.20 -18.05
C THR A 119 -10.23 7.60 -17.34
N PRO A 120 -9.06 7.57 -17.99
CA PRO A 120 -8.83 7.17 -19.38
C PRO A 120 -9.04 5.68 -19.62
N SER A 121 -9.06 5.26 -20.88
CA SER A 121 -9.27 3.85 -21.25
C SER A 121 -8.13 2.94 -20.86
N ASP A 122 -6.92 3.49 -20.74
CA ASP A 122 -5.69 2.72 -20.60
C ASP A 122 -4.63 3.51 -19.83
N LEU A 123 -4.10 2.91 -18.77
CA LEU A 123 -3.08 3.44 -17.87
C LEU A 123 -1.98 2.39 -17.69
N ASP A 124 -0.77 2.74 -18.11
CA ASP A 124 0.38 1.84 -18.05
C ASP A 124 1.13 1.95 -16.72
N SER A 125 1.47 0.81 -16.15
CA SER A 125 2.33 0.62 -15.00
C SER A 125 3.77 0.51 -15.46
N HIS A 126 4.63 1.22 -14.76
CA HIS A 126 6.07 1.19 -14.98
C HIS A 126 6.79 0.83 -13.68
N MET A 127 7.55 -0.26 -13.69
CA MET A 127 8.53 -0.56 -12.64
C MET A 127 9.94 -0.38 -13.18
N ILE A 128 10.62 0.65 -12.69
CA ILE A 128 11.94 1.10 -13.13
C ILE A 128 12.99 0.68 -12.11
N PHE A 129 14.08 0.07 -12.56
CA PHE A 129 15.24 -0.28 -11.73
C PHE A 129 16.51 -0.40 -12.62
N PRO A 130 17.72 -0.55 -12.07
CA PRO A 130 18.95 -0.54 -12.86
C PRO A 130 18.89 -1.48 -14.07
N GLY A 131 19.00 -0.90 -15.27
CA GLY A 131 18.97 -1.64 -16.54
C GLY A 131 17.59 -2.13 -17.00
N ASN A 132 16.50 -1.82 -16.30
CA ASN A 132 15.18 -2.38 -16.56
C ASN A 132 14.04 -1.33 -16.47
N ASN A 133 13.00 -1.55 -17.27
CA ASN A 133 11.70 -0.88 -17.17
C ASN A 133 10.64 -1.93 -17.53
N ILE A 134 9.84 -2.34 -16.54
CA ILE A 134 8.75 -3.31 -16.73
C ILE A 134 7.48 -2.54 -17.05
N TYR A 135 6.94 -2.77 -18.25
CA TYR A 135 5.72 -2.14 -18.78
C TYR A 135 5.21 -2.96 -19.99
N PHE A 136 4.09 -2.59 -20.61
CA PHE A 136 3.41 -3.39 -21.64
C PHE A 136 4.32 -3.93 -22.77
N ASN A 137 5.33 -3.17 -23.21
CA ASN A 137 6.24 -3.58 -24.30
C ASN A 137 7.51 -4.29 -23.80
N SER A 138 7.78 -4.27 -22.49
CA SER A 138 8.90 -4.99 -21.86
C SER A 138 8.42 -5.64 -20.57
N LYS A 139 7.65 -6.73 -20.71
CA LYS A 139 6.89 -7.34 -19.61
C LYS A 139 7.72 -8.13 -18.59
N THR A 140 9.00 -8.34 -18.84
CA THR A 140 9.87 -9.17 -17.99
C THR A 140 11.22 -8.50 -17.79
N GLY A 141 11.80 -8.67 -16.61
CA GLY A 141 13.17 -8.29 -16.28
C GLY A 141 13.70 -9.15 -15.14
N THR A 142 14.84 -8.77 -14.57
CA THR A 142 15.44 -9.55 -13.47
C THR A 142 14.51 -9.59 -12.25
N ASP A 143 14.06 -10.78 -11.89
CA ASP A 143 13.13 -11.05 -10.78
C ASP A 143 11.84 -10.21 -10.83
N ALA A 144 11.42 -9.71 -12.00
CA ALA A 144 10.23 -8.87 -12.14
C ALA A 144 9.43 -9.19 -13.42
N GLU A 145 8.10 -9.14 -13.31
CA GLU A 145 7.18 -9.39 -14.42
C GLU A 145 5.90 -8.55 -14.33
N LEU A 146 5.33 -8.22 -15.49
CA LEU A 146 3.97 -7.67 -15.62
C LEU A 146 3.00 -8.86 -15.70
N ASP A 147 2.41 -9.24 -14.56
CA ASP A 147 1.50 -10.39 -14.45
C ASP A 147 0.21 -10.18 -15.26
N VAL A 148 -0.35 -8.96 -15.16
CA VAL A 148 -1.58 -8.57 -15.84
C VAL A 148 -1.36 -7.24 -16.51
N ASP A 149 -1.68 -7.23 -17.81
CA ASP A 149 -1.63 -6.11 -18.72
C ASP A 149 -3.04 -5.96 -19.32
N ASP A 150 -3.78 -4.99 -18.81
CA ASP A 150 -5.17 -4.77 -19.19
C ASP A 150 -5.27 -3.63 -20.19
N THR A 151 -5.46 -3.99 -21.45
CA THR A 151 -5.52 -3.07 -22.59
C THR A 151 -6.95 -2.85 -23.11
N ASP A 152 -7.95 -3.48 -22.50
CA ASP A 152 -9.32 -3.55 -23.00
C ASP A 152 -10.41 -3.33 -21.94
N SER A 153 -10.01 -3.11 -20.67
CA SER A 153 -10.87 -2.68 -19.58
C SER A 153 -10.17 -1.62 -18.70
N TYR A 154 -10.60 -1.49 -17.44
CA TYR A 154 -10.14 -0.45 -16.50
C TYR A 154 -9.26 -1.00 -15.36
N GLY A 155 -8.55 -2.11 -15.66
CA GLY A 155 -7.62 -2.77 -14.77
C GLY A 155 -8.12 -4.12 -14.23
N PRO A 156 -7.25 -4.85 -13.52
CA PRO A 156 -5.98 -4.35 -12.99
C PRO A 156 -4.84 -4.39 -14.01
N GLU A 157 -3.87 -3.51 -13.81
CA GLU A 157 -2.50 -3.82 -14.19
C GLU A 157 -1.71 -4.26 -12.96
N THR A 158 -0.88 -5.28 -13.10
CA THR A 158 -0.14 -5.82 -11.96
C THR A 158 1.29 -6.16 -12.32
N ILE A 159 2.21 -5.64 -11.52
CA ILE A 159 3.64 -5.99 -11.57
C ILE A 159 4.02 -6.74 -10.30
N THR A 160 4.65 -7.90 -10.45
CA THR A 160 5.29 -8.65 -9.36
C THR A 160 6.80 -8.54 -9.48
N LEU A 161 7.45 -8.07 -8.42
CA LEU A 161 8.86 -8.25 -8.16
C LEU A 161 9.00 -9.47 -7.23
N GLN A 162 9.57 -10.56 -7.73
CA GLN A 162 9.78 -11.81 -7.01
C GLN A 162 10.80 -11.64 -5.88
N LYS A 163 11.84 -10.84 -6.11
CA LYS A 163 12.88 -10.53 -5.12
C LYS A 163 13.47 -9.15 -5.36
N LYS A 164 13.58 -8.35 -4.30
CA LYS A 164 14.41 -7.14 -4.29
C LYS A 164 15.90 -7.51 -4.28
N HIS A 165 16.68 -6.91 -5.18
CA HIS A 165 18.13 -6.96 -5.10
C HIS A 165 18.67 -5.90 -4.13
N TYR A 166 19.63 -6.30 -3.31
CA TYR A 166 20.26 -5.41 -2.35
C TYR A 166 21.07 -4.32 -3.05
N GLY A 167 20.90 -3.07 -2.62
CA GLY A 167 21.59 -1.92 -3.22
C GLY A 167 20.90 -1.35 -4.47
N GLU A 168 19.94 -2.07 -5.05
CA GLU A 168 19.15 -1.55 -6.17
C GLU A 168 17.92 -0.79 -5.69
N SER A 169 17.67 0.35 -6.33
CA SER A 169 16.47 1.15 -6.10
C SER A 169 15.44 0.89 -7.18
N TYR A 170 14.18 1.01 -6.83
CA TYR A 170 13.04 0.73 -7.70
C TYR A 170 12.10 1.93 -7.66
N VAL A 171 11.55 2.33 -8.79
CA VAL A 171 10.57 3.41 -8.88
C VAL A 171 9.34 2.88 -9.59
N TYR A 172 8.17 3.10 -9.00
CA TYR A 172 6.90 2.78 -9.62
C TYR A 172 6.22 4.06 -10.11
N ALA A 173 5.80 4.06 -11.36
CA ALA A 173 5.08 5.16 -11.99
C ALA A 173 3.90 4.64 -12.81
N VAL A 174 2.91 5.50 -13.02
CA VAL A 174 1.76 5.25 -13.88
C VAL A 174 1.75 6.30 -14.99
N HIS A 175 1.70 5.85 -16.23
CA HIS A 175 1.67 6.72 -17.41
C HIS A 175 0.30 6.64 -18.10
N ASP A 176 -0.23 7.78 -18.51
CA ASP A 176 -1.49 7.88 -19.25
C ASP A 176 -1.26 7.47 -20.71
N PHE A 177 -1.35 6.18 -20.99
CA PHE A 177 -1.15 5.65 -22.33
C PHE A 177 -2.18 6.19 -23.32
N SER A 178 -3.42 6.39 -22.87
CA SER A 178 -4.51 6.91 -23.70
C SER A 178 -4.23 8.32 -24.20
N ASN A 179 -3.70 9.19 -23.33
CA ASN A 179 -3.41 10.58 -23.68
C ASN A 179 -1.95 10.84 -24.10
N ARG A 180 -1.08 9.82 -24.03
CA ARG A 180 0.29 9.82 -24.57
C ARG A 180 1.05 11.05 -24.12
N THR A 181 1.56 11.87 -25.05
CA THR A 181 2.35 13.09 -24.78
C THR A 181 1.53 14.34 -24.48
N ASN A 182 0.21 14.23 -24.30
CA ASN A 182 -0.64 15.37 -23.96
C ASN A 182 -0.49 15.76 -22.48
N THR A 183 0.49 16.61 -22.19
CA THR A 183 0.79 17.11 -20.84
C THR A 183 -0.29 18.00 -20.23
N GLY A 184 -1.23 18.50 -21.05
CA GLY A 184 -2.37 19.30 -20.61
C GLY A 184 -3.59 18.47 -20.20
N SER A 185 -3.54 17.14 -20.33
CA SER A 185 -4.65 16.25 -19.94
C SER A 185 -4.88 16.28 -18.43
N THR A 186 -6.16 16.19 -18.02
CA THR A 186 -6.57 15.93 -16.63
C THR A 186 -7.01 14.48 -16.41
N ALA A 187 -7.07 13.68 -17.48
CA ALA A 187 -7.68 12.34 -17.47
C ALA A 187 -7.06 11.43 -16.41
N LEU A 188 -5.72 11.32 -16.34
CA LEU A 188 -5.04 10.58 -15.28
C LEU A 188 -5.47 11.02 -13.87
N SER A 189 -5.63 12.32 -13.62
CA SER A 189 -6.04 12.83 -12.29
C SER A 189 -7.53 12.57 -11.97
N GLU A 190 -8.36 12.42 -13.00
CA GLU A 190 -9.79 12.15 -12.92
C GLU A 190 -10.10 10.64 -12.92
N SER A 191 -9.08 9.81 -13.14
CA SER A 191 -9.20 8.36 -13.30
C SER A 191 -9.64 7.59 -12.08
N GLN A 192 -9.64 8.22 -10.91
CA GLN A 192 -9.82 7.53 -9.62
C GLN A 192 -8.83 6.39 -9.40
N ALA A 193 -7.70 6.39 -10.11
CA ALA A 193 -6.68 5.37 -10.03
C ALA A 193 -6.18 5.17 -8.61
N LYS A 194 -5.97 3.90 -8.26
CA LYS A 194 -5.47 3.45 -6.97
C LYS A 194 -4.36 2.45 -7.20
N VAL A 195 -3.27 2.59 -6.45
CA VAL A 195 -2.14 1.69 -6.47
C VAL A 195 -2.06 0.98 -5.14
N PHE A 196 -2.16 -0.34 -5.16
CA PHE A 196 -2.06 -1.22 -4.00
C PHE A 196 -0.71 -1.91 -4.00
N VAL A 197 -0.02 -1.86 -2.87
CA VAL A 197 1.30 -2.47 -2.72
C VAL A 197 1.23 -3.56 -1.66
N TYR A 198 1.49 -4.79 -2.08
CA TYR A 198 1.45 -5.98 -1.24
C TYR A 198 2.84 -6.52 -0.95
N MET A 199 3.05 -6.98 0.28
CA MET A 199 4.21 -7.76 0.70
C MET A 199 3.78 -8.87 1.65
N GLY A 200 4.22 -10.09 1.38
CA GLY A 200 3.73 -11.27 2.08
C GLY A 200 2.22 -11.41 1.91
N GLN A 201 1.49 -11.36 3.02
CA GLN A 201 0.03 -11.46 3.07
C GLN A 201 -0.66 -10.10 3.31
N SER A 202 0.11 -9.00 3.35
CA SER A 202 -0.38 -7.69 3.79
C SER A 202 -0.35 -6.64 2.68
N LEU A 203 -1.41 -5.84 2.63
CA LEU A 203 -1.44 -4.56 1.94
C LEU A 203 -0.66 -3.53 2.79
N VAL A 204 0.53 -3.14 2.32
CA VAL A 204 1.45 -2.27 3.07
C VAL A 204 1.33 -0.79 2.68
N ARG A 205 0.87 -0.48 1.46
CA ARG A 205 0.58 0.88 1.00
C ARG A 205 -0.61 0.89 0.05
N THR A 206 -1.36 1.98 0.11
CA THR A 206 -2.37 2.35 -0.88
C THR A 206 -2.14 3.79 -1.27
N TYR A 207 -1.97 4.04 -2.55
CA TYR A 207 -1.86 5.38 -3.11
C TYR A 207 -3.12 5.70 -3.90
N TYR A 208 -3.62 6.91 -3.72
CA TYR A 208 -4.75 7.45 -4.47
C TYR A 208 -4.19 8.49 -5.41
N VAL A 209 -4.61 8.44 -6.68
CA VAL A 209 -4.17 9.40 -7.67
C VAL A 209 -4.49 10.84 -7.20
N PRO A 210 -3.50 11.76 -7.21
CA PRO A 210 -3.75 13.17 -6.96
C PRO A 210 -4.81 13.76 -7.91
N THR A 211 -5.86 14.37 -7.36
CA THR A 211 -6.96 14.98 -8.13
C THR A 211 -6.67 16.43 -8.53
N ASN A 212 -7.40 16.96 -9.51
CA ASN A 212 -7.27 18.35 -10.00
C ASN A 212 -5.85 18.70 -10.46
N ARG A 213 -5.23 17.79 -11.22
CA ARG A 213 -3.87 17.95 -11.76
C ARG A 213 -3.92 17.86 -13.28
N THR A 214 -3.05 18.61 -13.94
CA THR A 214 -2.71 18.38 -15.35
C THR A 214 -1.42 17.57 -15.42
N GLY A 215 -1.36 16.63 -16.34
CA GLY A 215 -0.19 15.79 -16.56
C GLY A 215 -0.61 14.37 -16.96
N ASN A 216 0.38 13.62 -17.41
CA ASN A 216 0.25 12.30 -18.00
C ASN A 216 1.20 11.28 -17.35
N LEU A 217 1.98 11.68 -16.35
CA LEU A 217 2.83 10.80 -15.57
C LEU A 217 2.59 11.02 -14.07
N TRP A 218 2.23 9.95 -13.36
CA TRP A 218 2.11 9.90 -11.92
C TRP A 218 3.26 9.07 -11.35
N THR A 219 4.23 9.72 -10.71
CA THR A 219 5.30 9.02 -9.99
C THR A 219 4.81 8.70 -8.57
N VAL A 220 4.66 7.43 -8.26
CA VAL A 220 3.90 6.99 -7.08
C VAL A 220 4.80 6.85 -5.87
N PHE A 221 5.80 5.98 -5.95
CA PHE A 221 6.74 5.71 -4.87
C PHE A 221 8.07 5.26 -5.42
N ARG A 222 9.09 5.27 -4.55
CA ARG A 222 10.31 4.51 -4.77
C ARG A 222 10.64 3.61 -3.58
N MET A 223 11.33 2.52 -3.85
CA MET A 223 11.98 1.68 -2.86
C MET A 223 13.49 1.85 -3.00
N THR A 224 14.18 2.28 -1.94
CA THR A 224 15.62 2.56 -1.98
C THR A 224 16.47 1.27 -2.04
N GLY A 225 17.78 1.41 -2.22
CA GLY A 225 18.74 0.31 -2.17
C GLY A 225 18.68 -0.50 -0.87
N SER A 226 18.41 0.18 0.25
CA SER A 226 18.21 -0.41 1.58
C SER A 226 16.80 -0.99 1.81
N GLY A 227 15.87 -0.78 0.87
CA GLY A 227 14.49 -1.26 0.93
C GLY A 227 13.53 -0.38 1.71
N ASP A 228 13.87 0.89 1.93
CA ASP A 228 12.93 1.89 2.46
C ASP A 228 11.92 2.30 1.39
N PHE A 229 10.64 2.34 1.75
CA PHE A 229 9.59 2.91 0.89
C PHE A 229 9.50 4.41 1.11
N GLN A 230 9.61 5.17 0.03
CA GLN A 230 9.46 6.61 0.02
C GLN A 230 8.30 7.00 -0.88
N ASP A 231 7.33 7.67 -0.27
CA ASP A 231 6.10 8.11 -0.92
C ASP A 231 6.43 9.37 -1.74
N ILE A 232 6.24 9.32 -3.07
CA ILE A 232 6.52 10.45 -3.96
C ILE A 232 5.22 11.15 -4.33
N ASN A 233 4.28 10.40 -4.88
CA ASN A 233 2.93 10.82 -5.21
C ASN A 233 2.82 12.15 -5.97
N THR A 234 3.65 12.34 -7.00
CA THR A 234 3.72 13.58 -7.79
C THR A 234 3.23 13.40 -9.22
N PHE A 235 2.69 14.48 -9.79
CA PHE A 235 2.26 14.57 -11.19
C PHE A 235 3.25 15.37 -12.00
N THR A 236 3.61 14.86 -13.17
CA THR A 236 4.40 15.58 -14.17
C THR A 236 3.76 15.46 -15.55
N GLY A 237 3.97 16.50 -16.36
CA GLY A 237 3.67 16.48 -17.79
C GLY A 237 4.94 16.12 -18.55
N VAL A 238 4.93 14.97 -19.23
CA VAL A 238 6.08 14.48 -20.01
C VAL A 238 5.74 14.44 -21.51
N LEU A 239 6.69 14.87 -22.34
CA LEU A 239 6.56 14.87 -23.81
C LEU A 239 7.15 13.60 -24.44
N VAL A 240 7.18 12.51 -23.68
CA VAL A 240 7.77 11.24 -24.08
C VAL A 240 6.70 10.15 -24.15
N GLU A 241 6.93 9.15 -25.00
CA GLU A 241 6.08 7.96 -25.06
C GLU A 241 6.45 6.98 -23.95
N ALA A 242 5.59 5.99 -23.67
CA ALA A 242 5.77 4.99 -22.60
C ALA A 242 7.17 4.33 -22.56
N LYS A 243 7.77 4.04 -23.73
CA LYS A 243 9.12 3.46 -23.83
C LYS A 243 10.23 4.32 -23.22
N ASP A 244 10.01 5.63 -23.17
CA ASP A 244 10.99 6.64 -22.76
C ASP A 244 10.71 7.20 -21.36
N VAL A 245 9.60 6.80 -20.71
CA VAL A 245 9.21 7.19 -19.33
C VAL A 245 10.34 6.91 -18.32
N LEU A 246 11.11 5.84 -18.53
CA LEU A 246 12.30 5.51 -17.75
C LEU A 246 13.22 6.74 -17.56
N ASN A 247 13.44 7.53 -18.60
CA ASN A 247 14.38 8.66 -18.57
C ASN A 247 13.91 9.78 -17.63
N GLU A 248 12.60 9.97 -17.51
CA GLU A 248 11.99 11.02 -16.68
C GLU A 248 12.12 10.73 -15.19
N VAL A 249 12.07 9.45 -14.80
CA VAL A 249 12.11 9.02 -13.39
C VAL A 249 13.46 8.45 -12.98
N LYS A 250 14.38 8.19 -13.92
CA LYS A 250 15.72 7.66 -13.65
C LYS A 250 16.49 8.39 -12.55
N PRO A 251 16.44 9.73 -12.38
CA PRO A 251 17.11 10.40 -11.27
C PRO A 251 16.72 9.85 -9.89
N LEU A 252 15.48 9.37 -9.74
CA LEU A 252 14.96 8.84 -8.47
C LEU A 252 15.55 7.47 -8.09
N LEU A 253 16.26 6.79 -9.00
CA LEU A 253 17.05 5.61 -8.69
C LEU A 253 18.31 5.93 -7.86
N ASN A 254 18.68 7.20 -7.76
CA ASN A 254 19.73 7.64 -6.86
C ASN A 254 19.14 7.94 -5.47
N ASP A 255 19.49 7.11 -4.48
CA ASP A 255 19.02 7.24 -3.09
C ASP A 255 19.35 8.60 -2.44
N SER A 256 20.34 9.34 -2.96
CA SER A 256 20.67 10.70 -2.47
C SER A 256 19.67 11.78 -2.90
N VAL A 257 18.84 11.53 -3.92
CA VAL A 257 17.76 12.45 -4.29
C VAL A 257 16.75 12.49 -3.14
N ALA A 258 16.48 13.66 -2.59
CA ALA A 258 15.54 13.80 -1.49
C ALA A 258 14.10 13.58 -1.96
N VAL A 259 13.32 12.89 -1.14
CA VAL A 259 11.86 12.80 -1.26
C VAL A 259 11.30 13.43 0.00
N ASP A 260 10.40 14.40 -0.17
CA ASP A 260 9.88 15.20 0.94
C ASP A 260 9.13 14.32 1.94
N ALA A 261 9.53 14.41 3.21
CA ALA A 261 8.83 13.74 4.29
C ALA A 261 7.59 14.55 4.70
N VAL A 262 6.47 13.85 4.93
CA VAL A 262 5.29 14.47 5.52
C VAL A 262 5.60 14.83 6.97
N VAL A 263 5.58 16.13 7.29
CA VAL A 263 5.78 16.62 8.66
C VAL A 263 4.43 16.73 9.35
N VAL A 264 4.28 16.03 10.48
CA VAL A 264 3.08 16.08 11.33
C VAL A 264 3.28 16.95 12.57
N SER A 265 2.19 17.48 13.13
CA SER A 265 2.25 18.36 14.29
C SER A 265 2.72 17.63 15.56
N SER A 266 3.23 18.38 16.55
CA SER A 266 3.68 17.81 17.83
C SER A 266 2.56 17.08 18.59
N ALA A 267 1.30 17.51 18.42
CA ALA A 267 0.14 16.83 18.97
C ALA A 267 -0.05 15.43 18.35
N VAL A 268 0.02 15.35 17.02
CA VAL A 268 -0.08 14.08 16.27
C VAL A 268 1.07 13.13 16.65
N GLN A 269 2.29 13.64 16.77
CA GLN A 269 3.43 12.85 17.28
C GLN A 269 3.17 12.33 18.70
N GLY A 270 2.53 13.13 19.55
CA GLY A 270 2.13 12.74 20.90
C GLY A 270 1.13 11.59 20.90
N ASP A 271 0.15 11.63 20.01
CA ASP A 271 -0.87 10.58 19.90
C ASP A 271 -0.33 9.28 19.28
N ALA A 272 0.54 9.39 18.28
CA ALA A 272 1.28 8.23 17.74
C ALA A 272 2.11 7.52 18.83
N LYS A 273 2.78 8.28 19.72
CA LYS A 273 3.51 7.72 20.86
C LYS A 273 2.60 6.97 21.83
N LYS A 274 1.41 7.50 22.13
CA LYS A 274 0.44 6.82 23.01
C LYS A 274 -0.04 5.51 22.39
N LEU A 275 -0.34 5.50 21.10
CA LEU A 275 -0.73 4.28 20.37
C LEU A 275 0.39 3.24 20.41
N ASN A 276 1.64 3.65 20.16
CA ASN A 276 2.78 2.74 20.26
C ASN A 276 2.93 2.15 21.68
N LEU A 277 2.71 2.92 22.75
CA LEU A 277 2.75 2.38 24.12
C LEU A 277 1.63 1.35 24.38
N LYS A 278 0.43 1.56 23.82
CA LYS A 278 -0.65 0.56 23.87
C LYS A 278 -0.25 -0.71 23.11
N GLY A 279 0.38 -0.57 21.95
CA GLY A 279 0.91 -1.69 21.18
C GLY A 279 1.98 -2.47 21.95
N GLU A 280 2.90 -1.78 22.63
CA GLU A 280 3.91 -2.41 23.49
C GLU A 280 3.25 -3.21 24.63
N ALA A 281 2.25 -2.64 25.31
CA ALA A 281 1.53 -3.34 26.37
C ALA A 281 0.79 -4.58 25.85
N ALA A 282 0.12 -4.48 24.70
CA ALA A 282 -0.54 -5.62 24.06
C ALA A 282 0.47 -6.71 23.64
N TYR A 283 1.63 -6.33 23.11
CA TYR A 283 2.69 -7.26 22.73
C TYR A 283 3.25 -8.02 23.94
N GLN A 284 3.46 -7.33 25.08
CA GLN A 284 3.89 -7.97 26.32
C GLN A 284 2.82 -8.91 26.89
N ALA A 285 1.54 -8.58 26.71
CA ALA A 285 0.44 -9.46 27.08
C ALA A 285 0.26 -10.68 26.13
N GLY A 286 1.02 -10.74 25.03
CA GLY A 286 0.90 -11.80 24.02
C GLY A 286 -0.23 -11.60 23.01
N ASN A 287 -0.95 -10.46 23.08
CA ASN A 287 -2.03 -10.11 22.15
C ASN A 287 -1.45 -9.51 20.87
N LEU A 288 -0.86 -10.36 20.02
CA LEU A 288 -0.09 -9.93 18.85
C LEU A 288 -0.93 -9.15 17.82
N ASP A 289 -2.14 -9.60 17.51
CA ASP A 289 -3.01 -8.92 16.55
C ASP A 289 -3.35 -7.49 16.99
N GLN A 290 -3.68 -7.33 18.27
CA GLN A 290 -3.96 -6.03 18.85
C GLN A 290 -2.70 -5.13 18.91
N ALA A 291 -1.54 -5.72 19.16
CA ALA A 291 -0.27 -4.99 19.13
C ALA A 291 0.02 -4.46 17.72
N ILE A 292 -0.10 -5.32 16.71
CA ILE A 292 0.06 -4.97 15.29
C ILE A 292 -0.89 -3.83 14.91
N ASP A 293 -2.17 -3.93 15.31
CA ASP A 293 -3.17 -2.90 15.03
C ASP A 293 -2.78 -1.53 15.63
N TYR A 294 -2.41 -1.49 16.91
CA TYR A 294 -1.97 -0.25 17.54
C TYR A 294 -0.70 0.35 16.91
N PHE A 295 0.28 -0.48 16.52
CA PHE A 295 1.47 0.01 15.84
C PHE A 295 1.15 0.54 14.44
N ARG A 296 0.24 -0.10 13.70
CA ARG A 296 -0.25 0.40 12.41
C ARG A 296 -0.94 1.74 12.54
N GLN A 297 -1.83 1.90 13.53
CA GLN A 297 -2.48 3.19 13.80
C GLN A 297 -1.45 4.27 14.18
N ALA A 298 -0.41 3.94 14.96
CA ALA A 298 0.65 4.88 15.29
C ALA A 298 1.40 5.37 14.03
N ILE A 299 1.67 4.46 13.09
CA ILE A 299 2.33 4.77 11.81
C ILE A 299 1.42 5.56 10.87
N GLU A 300 0.11 5.32 10.89
CA GLU A 300 -0.87 6.11 10.13
C GLU A 300 -0.92 7.57 10.61
N LEU A 301 -0.79 7.80 11.93
CA LEU A 301 -0.69 9.14 12.49
C LEU A 301 0.66 9.80 12.21
N ASP A 302 1.77 9.09 12.41
CA ASP A 302 3.12 9.60 12.21
C ASP A 302 3.97 8.57 11.45
N ASN A 303 4.03 8.73 10.13
CA ASN A 303 4.77 7.83 9.25
C ASN A 303 6.31 7.97 9.41
N SER A 304 6.78 8.94 10.20
CA SER A 304 8.18 9.17 10.55
C SER A 304 8.56 8.55 11.90
N PHE A 305 7.62 7.91 12.59
CA PHE A 305 7.85 7.36 13.93
C PHE A 305 8.57 6.00 13.89
N GLY A 306 9.90 6.04 13.72
CA GLY A 306 10.74 4.84 13.56
C GLY A 306 10.62 3.78 14.66
N LYS A 307 10.31 4.16 15.91
CA LYS A 307 10.11 3.20 17.02
C LYS A 307 8.88 2.30 16.78
N ALA A 308 7.78 2.87 16.27
CA ALA A 308 6.58 2.09 15.97
C ALA A 308 6.84 1.05 14.88
N TYR A 309 7.63 1.39 13.86
CA TYR A 309 8.07 0.44 12.84
C TYR A 309 8.93 -0.69 13.39
N GLY A 310 9.90 -0.39 14.27
CA GLY A 310 10.72 -1.43 14.91
C GLY A 310 9.89 -2.39 15.76
N ASN A 311 8.94 -1.85 16.53
CA ASN A 311 8.01 -2.64 17.33
C ASN A 311 7.06 -3.48 16.45
N LEU A 312 6.57 -2.91 15.35
CA LEU A 312 5.74 -3.62 14.38
C LEU A 312 6.51 -4.79 13.75
N GLY A 313 7.80 -4.60 13.41
CA GLY A 313 8.65 -5.67 12.90
C GLY A 313 8.79 -6.83 13.87
N LEU A 314 8.97 -6.56 15.16
CA LEU A 314 9.01 -7.60 16.21
C LEU A 314 7.66 -8.32 16.35
N ALA A 315 6.55 -7.58 16.33
CA ALA A 315 5.21 -8.14 16.42
C ALA A 315 4.91 -9.06 15.22
N TYR A 316 5.22 -8.61 14.01
CA TYR A 316 5.09 -9.41 12.79
C TYR A 316 5.95 -10.67 12.82
N GLN A 317 7.21 -10.57 13.23
CA GLN A 317 8.10 -11.74 13.34
C GLN A 317 7.54 -12.77 14.32
N LYS A 318 7.02 -12.33 15.46
CA LYS A 318 6.42 -13.23 16.47
C LYS A 318 5.10 -13.84 16.00
N ALA A 319 4.37 -13.15 15.11
CA ALA A 319 3.15 -13.64 14.48
C ALA A 319 3.43 -14.55 13.26
N GLY A 320 4.68 -14.67 12.80
CA GLY A 320 5.05 -15.44 11.60
C GLY A 320 4.96 -14.67 10.28
N ASN A 321 4.62 -13.38 10.32
CA ASN A 321 4.51 -12.50 9.15
C ASN A 321 5.89 -11.96 8.77
N THR A 322 6.73 -12.82 8.19
CA THR A 322 8.16 -12.57 8.01
C THR A 322 8.47 -11.49 6.97
N ALA A 323 7.78 -11.47 5.83
CA ALA A 323 7.96 -10.44 4.79
C ALA A 323 7.59 -9.04 5.33
N GLU A 324 6.47 -8.93 6.04
CA GLU A 324 6.03 -7.68 6.67
C GLU A 324 6.98 -7.21 7.76
N SER A 325 7.58 -8.15 8.49
CA SER A 325 8.61 -7.83 9.47
C SER A 325 9.85 -7.23 8.82
N ILE A 326 10.32 -7.76 7.69
CA ILE A 326 11.46 -7.20 6.93
C ILE A 326 11.15 -5.76 6.51
N TRP A 327 9.96 -5.53 5.94
CA TRP A 327 9.51 -4.18 5.56
C TRP A 327 9.53 -3.20 6.75
N ALA A 328 8.92 -3.58 7.87
CA ALA A 328 8.84 -2.71 9.04
C ALA A 328 10.23 -2.41 9.61
N ASN A 329 11.14 -3.40 9.67
CA ASN A 329 12.52 -3.18 10.13
C ASN A 329 13.31 -2.27 9.17
N ARG A 330 13.13 -2.37 7.85
CA ARG A 330 13.76 -1.45 6.88
C ARG A 330 13.33 -0.01 7.09
N LYS A 331 12.04 0.20 7.35
CA LYS A 331 11.53 1.54 7.66
C LYS A 331 12.09 2.08 8.99
N ALA A 332 12.22 1.21 10.00
CA ALA A 332 12.87 1.57 11.26
C ALA A 332 14.35 1.96 11.07
N ILE A 333 15.08 1.27 10.19
CA ILE A 333 16.48 1.58 9.83
C ILE A 333 16.59 2.97 9.19
N ALA A 334 15.70 3.27 8.24
CA ALA A 334 15.68 4.54 7.51
C ALA A 334 15.36 5.72 8.42
N LEU A 335 14.40 5.55 9.33
CA LEU A 335 13.96 6.60 10.27
C LEU A 335 14.85 6.75 11.50
N ALA A 336 15.81 5.84 11.71
CA ALA A 336 16.68 5.87 12.88
C ALA A 336 17.55 7.13 12.90
N SER A 337 17.36 7.96 13.92
CA SER A 337 18.04 9.24 14.10
C SER A 337 18.37 9.50 15.57
N GLY A 338 19.25 10.46 15.83
CA GLY A 338 19.69 10.82 17.19
C GLY A 338 20.59 9.79 17.88
N PRO A 339 20.78 9.90 19.21
CA PRO A 339 21.76 9.11 19.96
C PRO A 339 21.51 7.59 19.95
N THR A 340 20.26 7.16 19.74
CA THR A 340 19.89 5.74 19.70
C THR A 340 19.91 5.13 18.30
N ALA A 341 20.19 5.93 17.26
CA ALA A 341 20.07 5.49 15.86
C ALA A 341 20.85 4.22 15.55
N ALA A 342 22.11 4.16 15.98
CA ALA A 342 22.98 2.99 15.81
C ALA A 342 22.40 1.73 16.49
N THR A 343 21.76 1.89 17.64
CA THR A 343 21.13 0.77 18.35
C THR A 343 19.87 0.28 17.63
N VAL A 344 19.04 1.20 17.12
CA VAL A 344 17.85 0.86 16.33
C VAL A 344 18.24 0.15 15.04
N ARG A 345 19.22 0.69 14.30
CA ARG A 345 19.72 0.05 13.08
C ARG A 345 20.31 -1.33 13.34
N ALA A 346 21.16 -1.47 14.36
CA ALA A 346 21.75 -2.76 14.72
C ALA A 346 20.68 -3.81 15.05
N GLY A 347 19.70 -3.46 15.89
CA GLY A 347 18.60 -4.37 16.24
C GLY A 347 17.74 -4.75 15.03
N SER A 348 17.41 -3.79 14.18
CA SER A 348 16.58 -4.02 13.00
C SER A 348 17.29 -4.89 11.95
N TYR A 349 18.58 -4.65 11.70
CA TYR A 349 19.39 -5.52 10.85
C TYR A 349 19.50 -6.94 11.40
N TYR A 350 19.69 -7.08 12.72
CA TYR A 350 19.71 -8.40 13.37
C TYR A 350 18.38 -9.15 13.19
N ASN A 351 17.24 -8.46 13.33
CA ASN A 351 15.91 -9.06 13.13
C ASN A 351 15.73 -9.54 11.68
N ILE A 352 16.10 -8.72 10.69
CA ILE A 352 16.08 -9.09 9.27
C ILE A 352 16.98 -10.31 9.01
N ALA A 353 18.21 -10.30 9.54
CA ALA A 353 19.14 -11.41 9.40
C ALA A 353 18.58 -12.72 9.96
N ARG A 354 17.87 -12.65 11.10
CA ARG A 354 17.25 -13.81 11.74
C ARG A 354 16.15 -14.43 10.89
N ILE A 355 15.39 -13.60 10.18
CA ILE A 355 14.34 -14.03 9.24
C ILE A 355 14.97 -14.75 8.05
N TYR A 356 15.98 -14.15 7.41
CA TYR A 356 16.69 -14.78 6.30
C TYR A 356 17.39 -16.09 6.73
N GLU A 357 18.00 -16.12 7.91
CA GLU A 357 18.64 -17.35 8.43
C GLU A 357 17.60 -18.45 8.65
N ALA A 358 16.42 -18.12 9.17
CA ALA A 358 15.34 -19.09 9.37
C ALA A 358 14.80 -19.63 8.03
N ALA A 359 14.83 -18.82 6.97
CA ALA A 359 14.47 -19.23 5.62
C ALA A 359 15.62 -19.91 4.83
N GLY A 360 16.78 -20.13 5.45
CA GLY A 360 17.94 -20.73 4.79
C GLY A 360 18.64 -19.81 3.77
N GLN A 361 18.27 -18.53 3.70
CA GLN A 361 18.89 -17.53 2.83
C GLN A 361 20.17 -16.98 3.48
N PHE A 362 21.18 -17.85 3.65
CA PHE A 362 22.36 -17.56 4.46
C PHE A 362 23.21 -16.39 3.95
N ALA A 363 23.28 -16.16 2.64
CA ALA A 363 24.00 -15.01 2.07
C ALA A 363 23.36 -13.66 2.48
N ASP A 364 22.03 -13.57 2.42
CA ASP A 364 21.29 -12.38 2.85
C ASP A 364 21.34 -12.23 4.38
N ALA A 365 21.24 -13.34 5.13
CA ALA A 365 21.41 -13.34 6.59
C ALA A 365 22.79 -12.84 7.02
N LEU A 366 23.86 -13.34 6.39
CA LEU A 366 25.23 -12.94 6.67
C LEU A 366 25.43 -11.44 6.47
N ARG A 367 24.96 -10.91 5.33
CA ARG A 367 25.02 -9.47 5.02
C ARG A 367 24.37 -8.65 6.13
N HIS A 368 23.17 -9.02 6.56
CA HIS A 368 22.45 -8.28 7.58
C HIS A 368 23.07 -8.43 8.98
N TYR A 369 23.67 -9.56 9.34
CA TYR A 369 24.43 -9.65 10.58
C TYR A 369 25.70 -8.77 10.57
N GLN A 370 26.39 -8.68 9.43
CA GLN A 370 27.53 -7.78 9.26
C GLN A 370 27.09 -6.32 9.40
N LEU A 371 26.01 -5.91 8.73
CA LEU A 371 25.43 -4.58 8.87
C LEU A 371 25.02 -4.29 10.32
N ALA A 372 24.45 -5.26 11.05
CA ALA A 372 24.12 -5.09 12.46
C ALA A 372 25.36 -4.80 13.32
N LYS A 373 26.45 -5.54 13.09
CA LYS A 373 27.73 -5.38 13.77
C LYS A 373 28.41 -4.05 13.46
N GLU A 374 28.37 -3.61 12.21
CA GLU A 374 28.89 -2.31 11.78
C GLU A 374 28.21 -1.14 12.51
N GLN A 375 26.91 -1.26 12.76
CA GLN A 375 26.17 -0.23 13.50
C GLN A 375 26.49 -0.26 15.00
N LYS A 376 26.59 -1.44 15.61
CA LYS A 376 26.92 -1.59 17.03
C LYS A 376 27.48 -2.98 17.32
N ALA A 377 28.73 -3.07 17.76
CA ALA A 377 29.35 -4.36 18.09
C ALA A 377 28.59 -5.10 19.21
N ASN A 378 28.34 -6.40 19.00
CA ASN A 378 27.72 -7.28 19.99
C ASN A 378 28.19 -8.74 19.73
N PRO A 379 28.65 -9.48 20.75
CA PRO A 379 29.08 -10.88 20.60
C PRO A 379 28.01 -11.82 20.00
N VAL A 380 26.73 -11.48 20.13
CA VAL A 380 25.64 -12.23 19.49
C VAL A 380 25.76 -12.22 17.97
N TYR A 381 26.21 -11.10 17.39
CA TYR A 381 26.38 -10.97 15.94
C TYR A 381 27.57 -11.77 15.45
N ASP A 382 28.67 -11.79 16.21
CA ASP A 382 29.86 -12.60 15.87
C ASP A 382 29.51 -14.09 15.77
N LYS A 383 28.83 -14.62 16.79
CA LYS A 383 28.34 -16.01 16.79
C LYS A 383 27.36 -16.29 15.65
N ALA A 384 26.55 -15.31 15.27
CA ALA A 384 25.60 -15.46 14.18
C ALA A 384 26.31 -15.47 12.82
N ILE A 385 27.27 -14.58 12.60
CA ILE A 385 28.12 -14.50 11.41
C ILE A 385 28.87 -15.83 11.24
N GLU A 386 29.57 -16.31 12.27
CA GLU A 386 30.30 -17.58 12.23
C GLU A 386 29.36 -18.75 11.89
N ARG A 387 28.16 -18.78 12.50
CA ARG A 387 27.18 -19.85 12.24
C ARG A 387 26.71 -19.86 10.79
N VAL A 388 26.43 -18.72 10.18
CA VAL A 388 25.92 -18.66 8.80
C VAL A 388 27.02 -18.71 7.74
N GLN A 389 28.25 -18.33 8.05
CA GLN A 389 29.39 -18.46 7.13
C GLN A 389 29.78 -19.91 6.85
N ASN A 390 29.47 -20.82 7.79
CA ASN A 390 29.77 -22.24 7.70
C ASN A 390 28.62 -23.08 7.09
N ARG A 391 27.62 -22.42 6.48
CA ARG A 391 26.44 -23.03 5.86
C ARG A 391 26.44 -22.68 4.38
#